data_AF-A0A7X8Q2F2-F1
#
_entry.id   AF-A0A7X8Q2F2-F1
#
_cell.length_a   1.000
_cell.length_b   1.000
_cell.length_c   1.000
_cell.angle_alpha   90.00
_cell.angle_beta   90.00
_cell.angle_gamma   90.00
#
_symmetry.space_group_name_H-M   'P 1'
#
loop_
_entity.id
_entity.type
_entity.pdbx_description
1 polymer ?
#
loop_
_entity_poly.entity_id
_entity_poly.type
_entity_poly.pdbx_seq_one_letter_code
_entity_poly.pdbx_strand_id
1 'polypeptide(L)'
;MSQRWTMILKISGIMVIGLLVLILAGSTWDYSGKPDFCVSCHTMESVTRSHSSSPHAEVTCTACHLGVGFAPTMLFKKATDASQVVKNLTGTYEKPIRIRHNVPVTESCESCHYTQAFRREMVKVTEKFNDDEENSRITTAMLLKVGDGRKVEGIHWHVENTITYGVDGDGKIVSIEANKINGETGVYRLAEAGEAETFKQMDCVDCHNRVAHSIDTPSSIVDQYLLEEKLDASLPFVKKEIVTLLENTKETDPAEWPDLFSSITEFYKDNYPELYQDKEELISQLPGLIEEMANQIIFPQMLVTWETYENNLGH
;
A
#
# COMPACT_ATOMS: atom_id res chain seq x y z
N MET A 1 -11.44 45.85 44.41
CA MET A 1 -11.52 44.39 44.19
C MET A 1 -10.63 43.72 45.23
N SER A 2 -11.12 42.80 46.06
CA SER A 2 -10.29 42.19 47.10
C SER A 2 -9.15 41.36 46.48
N GLN A 3 -8.03 41.24 47.18
CA GLN A 3 -6.86 40.45 46.73
C GLN A 3 -7.22 39.00 46.38
N ARG A 4 -8.32 38.47 46.95
CA ARG A 4 -8.87 37.15 46.62
C ARG A 4 -9.49 37.12 45.21
N TRP A 5 -10.22 38.16 44.81
CA TRP A 5 -10.82 38.25 43.47
C TRP A 5 -9.78 38.42 42.36
N THR A 6 -8.73 39.21 42.59
CA THR A 6 -7.63 39.33 41.62
C THR A 6 -6.86 38.00 41.48
N MET A 7 -6.69 37.25 42.57
CA MET A 7 -6.07 35.93 42.54
C MET A 7 -6.94 34.90 41.81
N ILE A 8 -8.25 34.87 42.08
CA ILE A 8 -9.21 34.00 41.40
C ILE A 8 -9.22 34.29 39.89
N LEU A 9 -9.29 35.56 39.48
CA LEU A 9 -9.27 35.93 38.05
C LEU A 9 -7.97 35.50 37.35
N LYS A 10 -6.82 35.64 38.02
CA LYS A 10 -5.53 35.18 37.47
C LYS A 10 -5.49 33.66 37.32
N ILE A 11 -5.93 32.91 38.33
CA ILE A 11 -5.96 31.45 38.28
C ILE A 11 -6.95 30.96 37.22
N SER A 12 -8.16 31.54 37.15
CA SER A 12 -9.14 31.25 36.11
C SER A 12 -8.60 31.57 34.71
N GLY A 13 -7.91 32.70 34.53
CA GLY A 13 -7.26 33.05 33.27
C GLY A 13 -6.21 32.02 32.86
N ILE A 14 -5.34 31.59 33.78
CA ILE A 14 -4.33 30.55 33.52
C ILE A 14 -4.99 29.21 33.18
N MET A 15 -6.05 28.82 33.89
CA MET A 15 -6.77 27.57 33.61
C MET A 15 -7.45 27.60 32.23
N VAL A 16 -8.07 28.71 31.85
CA VAL A 16 -8.67 28.88 30.52
C VAL A 16 -7.61 28.82 29.43
N ILE A 17 -6.49 29.54 29.59
CA ILE A 17 -5.39 29.49 28.63
C ILE A 17 -4.81 28.08 28.55
N GLY A 18 -4.57 27.43 29.69
CA GLY A 18 -4.08 26.05 29.74
C GLY A 18 -5.02 25.09 29.02
N LEU A 19 -6.33 25.21 29.23
CA LEU A 19 -7.33 24.40 28.52
C LEU A 19 -7.32 24.67 27.01
N LEU A 20 -7.25 25.94 26.59
CA LEU A 20 -7.16 26.29 25.16
C LEU A 20 -5.90 25.71 24.51
N VAL A 21 -4.76 25.76 25.19
CA VAL A 21 -3.51 25.15 24.72
C VAL A 21 -3.64 23.63 24.59
N LEU A 22 -4.26 22.97 25.56
CA LEU A 22 -4.49 21.52 25.50
C LEU A 22 -5.45 21.12 24.37
N ILE A 23 -6.53 21.88 24.17
CA ILE A 23 -7.46 21.66 23.05
C ILE A 23 -6.73 21.83 21.72
N LEU A 24 -5.97 22.92 21.56
CA LEU A 24 -5.22 23.17 20.34
C LEU A 24 -4.18 22.07 20.08
N ALA A 25 -3.42 21.67 21.10
CA ALA A 25 -2.44 20.60 21.00
C ALA A 25 -3.07 19.26 20.60
N GLY A 26 -4.23 18.91 21.19
CA GLY A 26 -5.00 17.72 20.84
C GLY A 26 -5.50 17.74 19.39
N SER A 27 -6.08 18.87 18.96
CA SER A 27 -6.58 19.03 17.59
C SER A 27 -5.44 18.99 16.56
N THR A 28 -4.31 19.65 16.84
CA THR A 28 -3.13 19.60 15.96
C THR A 28 -2.56 18.19 15.89
N TRP A 29 -2.53 17.47 17.02
CA TRP A 29 -2.07 16.08 17.06
C TRP A 29 -2.90 15.18 16.15
N ASP A 30 -4.23 15.27 16.26
CA ASP A 30 -5.17 14.48 15.47
C ASP A 30 -5.08 14.83 13.97
N TYR A 31 -5.14 16.12 13.63
CA TYR A 31 -5.08 16.58 12.24
C TYR A 31 -3.77 16.16 11.54
N SER A 32 -2.63 16.32 12.21
CA SER A 32 -1.32 15.96 11.64
C SER A 32 -1.08 14.45 11.47
N GLY A 33 -2.04 13.60 11.86
CA GLY A 33 -2.01 12.16 11.59
C GLY A 33 -2.93 11.70 10.47
N LYS A 34 -3.73 12.60 9.88
CA LYS A 34 -4.74 12.27 8.87
C LYS A 34 -4.19 12.36 7.43
N PRO A 35 -4.79 11.62 6.49
CA PRO A 35 -4.46 11.72 5.06
C PRO A 35 -4.47 13.16 4.53
N ASP A 36 -5.46 13.98 4.95
CA ASP A 36 -5.60 15.38 4.54
C ASP A 36 -4.36 16.25 4.85
N PHE A 37 -3.69 15.97 5.96
CA PHE A 37 -2.44 16.65 6.29
C PHE A 37 -1.29 16.10 5.44
N CYS A 38 -1.19 14.78 5.29
CA CYS A 38 -0.10 14.14 4.55
C CYS A 38 -0.10 14.53 3.06
N VAL A 39 -1.27 14.55 2.41
CA VAL A 39 -1.42 14.87 0.97
C VAL A 39 -1.06 16.32 0.64
N SER A 40 -0.95 17.20 1.65
CA SER A 40 -0.45 18.57 1.46
C SER A 40 1.00 18.62 0.95
N CYS A 41 1.73 17.51 1.08
CA CYS A 41 3.04 17.30 0.47
C CYS A 41 2.90 16.47 -0.81
N HIS A 42 3.42 16.97 -1.93
CA HIS A 42 3.37 16.26 -3.23
C HIS A 42 4.04 14.86 -3.17
N THR A 43 4.99 14.68 -2.26
CA THR A 43 5.65 13.39 -2.03
C THR A 43 4.72 12.29 -1.51
N MET A 44 3.55 12.66 -0.96
CA MET A 44 2.60 11.75 -0.32
C MET A 44 1.38 11.43 -1.20
N GLU A 45 1.31 11.93 -2.43
CA GLU A 45 0.16 11.74 -3.32
C GLU A 45 -0.14 10.26 -3.58
N SER A 46 0.88 9.48 -3.97
CA SER A 46 0.73 8.07 -4.30
C SER A 46 0.27 7.21 -3.12
N VAL A 47 0.85 7.45 -1.93
CA VAL A 47 0.52 6.73 -0.71
C VAL A 47 -0.85 7.11 -0.17
N THR A 48 -1.27 8.37 -0.33
CA THR A 48 -2.60 8.83 0.09
C THR A 48 -3.69 8.26 -0.82
N ARG A 49 -3.46 8.28 -2.15
CA ARG A 49 -4.39 7.72 -3.12
C ARG A 49 -4.61 6.23 -2.88
N SER A 50 -3.52 5.46 -2.77
CA SER A 50 -3.60 4.01 -2.50
C SER A 50 -4.19 3.70 -1.12
N HIS A 51 -3.96 4.55 -0.11
CA HIS A 51 -4.59 4.42 1.20
C HIS A 51 -6.11 4.57 1.13
N SER A 52 -6.61 5.57 0.41
CA SER A 52 -8.04 5.86 0.30
C SER A 52 -8.88 4.75 -0.36
N SER A 53 -8.26 3.92 -1.20
CA SER A 53 -8.91 2.77 -1.84
C SER A 53 -8.65 1.44 -1.10
N SER A 54 -7.87 1.46 -0.02
CA SER A 54 -7.49 0.26 0.71
C SER A 54 -8.52 -0.15 1.77
N PRO A 55 -8.46 -1.39 2.29
CA PRO A 55 -9.23 -1.80 3.48
C PRO A 55 -8.95 -0.96 4.74
N HIS A 56 -7.93 -0.10 4.71
CA HIS A 56 -7.51 0.76 5.82
C HIS A 56 -7.83 2.24 5.58
N ALA A 57 -8.67 2.59 4.60
CA ALA A 57 -8.99 3.98 4.25
C ALA A 57 -9.48 4.85 5.42
N GLU A 58 -10.10 4.24 6.43
CA GLU A 58 -10.60 4.93 7.64
C GLU A 58 -9.59 4.94 8.82
N VAL A 59 -8.41 4.35 8.63
CA VAL A 59 -7.34 4.28 9.63
C VAL A 59 -6.36 5.43 9.40
N THR A 60 -6.01 6.17 10.45
CA THR A 60 -5.06 7.29 10.34
C THR A 60 -3.66 6.82 9.96
N CYS A 61 -2.92 7.63 9.21
CA CYS A 61 -1.56 7.30 8.79
C CYS A 61 -0.67 7.00 10.00
N THR A 62 -0.84 7.77 11.08
CA THR A 62 -0.05 7.61 12.32
C THR A 62 -0.37 6.34 13.09
N ALA A 63 -1.55 5.73 12.94
CA ALA A 63 -1.83 4.46 13.61
C ALA A 63 -0.81 3.37 13.20
N CYS A 64 -0.37 3.38 11.93
CA CYS A 64 0.66 2.47 11.43
C CYS A 64 2.08 3.06 11.49
N HIS A 65 2.25 4.33 11.09
CA HIS A 65 3.59 4.94 10.95
C HIS A 65 4.20 5.48 12.25
N LEU A 66 3.37 5.80 13.24
CA LEU A 66 3.80 6.16 14.60
C LEU A 66 3.67 4.97 15.57
N GLY A 67 2.67 4.13 15.31
CA GLY A 67 2.18 3.09 16.21
C GLY A 67 1.25 3.67 17.26
N VAL A 68 0.38 2.81 17.80
CA VAL A 68 -0.43 3.09 18.99
C VAL A 68 0.31 2.55 20.22
N GLY A 69 0.39 3.36 21.28
CA GLY A 69 1.14 2.95 22.46
C GLY A 69 1.29 4.04 23.50
N PHE A 70 2.41 4.01 24.22
CA PHE A 70 2.69 4.95 25.30
C PHE A 70 2.91 6.38 24.77
N ALA A 71 2.11 7.35 25.27
CA ALA A 71 2.07 8.71 24.74
C ALA A 71 3.43 9.43 24.69
N PRO A 72 4.32 9.35 25.71
CA PRO A 72 5.66 9.93 25.61
C PRO A 72 6.50 9.37 24.47
N THR A 73 6.44 8.06 24.20
CA THR A 73 7.17 7.44 23.08
C THR A 73 6.67 7.97 21.75
N MET A 74 5.34 8.07 21.58
CA MET A 74 4.74 8.64 20.39
C MET A 74 5.13 10.11 20.18
N LEU A 75 5.25 10.90 21.27
CA LEU A 75 5.70 12.29 21.19
C LEU A 75 7.15 12.39 20.69
N PHE A 76 8.06 11.55 21.19
CA PHE A 76 9.45 11.54 20.73
C PHE A 76 9.56 11.11 19.27
N LYS A 77 8.84 10.06 18.85
CA LYS A 77 8.80 9.62 17.45
C LYS A 77 8.28 10.74 16.53
N LYS A 78 7.19 11.42 16.91
CA LYS A 78 6.63 12.54 16.14
C LYS A 78 7.58 13.74 16.06
N ALA A 79 8.35 14.00 17.12
CA ALA A 79 9.39 15.02 17.10
C ALA A 79 10.53 14.66 16.13
N THR A 80 10.90 13.38 16.02
CA THR A 80 11.88 12.94 15.01
C THR A 80 11.31 13.03 13.58
N ASP A 81 10.00 12.85 13.40
CA ASP A 81 9.34 12.99 12.09
C ASP A 81 9.32 14.43 11.58
N ALA A 82 9.52 15.43 12.44
CA ALA A 82 9.72 16.81 11.99
C ALA A 82 10.92 16.95 11.03
N SER A 83 11.90 16.03 11.10
CA SER A 83 12.99 15.96 10.12
C SER A 83 12.52 15.66 8.69
N GLN A 84 11.37 14.97 8.54
CA GLN A 84 10.78 14.68 7.23
C GLN A 84 10.31 15.97 6.55
N VAL A 85 9.80 16.94 7.32
CA VAL A 85 9.43 18.28 6.80
C VAL A 85 10.65 18.97 6.22
N VAL A 86 11.78 18.93 6.93
CA VAL A 86 13.05 19.50 6.44
C VAL A 86 13.47 18.82 5.14
N LYS A 87 13.49 17.49 5.10
CA LYS A 87 13.83 16.72 3.88
C LYS A 87 12.91 17.06 2.71
N ASN A 88 11.61 17.21 2.95
CA ASN A 88 10.64 17.57 1.93
C ASN A 88 10.92 18.97 1.37
N LEU A 89 11.21 19.94 2.24
CA LEU A 89 11.55 21.33 1.84
C LEU A 89 12.89 21.42 1.10
N THR A 90 13.89 20.63 1.50
CA THR A 90 15.24 20.65 0.89
C THR A 90 15.38 19.69 -0.29
N GLY A 91 14.38 18.86 -0.57
CA GLY A 91 14.46 17.82 -1.61
C GLY A 91 15.43 16.67 -1.28
N THR A 92 15.81 16.50 -0.01
CA THR A 92 16.84 15.52 0.40
C THR A 92 16.22 14.19 0.83
N TYR A 93 15.58 13.53 -0.13
CA TYR A 93 14.99 12.20 0.02
C TYR A 93 15.20 11.35 -1.24
N GLU A 94 15.13 10.03 -1.08
CA GLU A 94 15.21 9.09 -2.19
C GLU A 94 13.87 8.99 -2.95
N LYS A 95 13.93 8.56 -4.21
CA LYS A 95 12.76 8.30 -5.05
C LYS A 95 12.90 6.91 -5.68
N PRO A 96 11.91 6.00 -5.54
CA PRO A 96 10.76 6.12 -4.64
C PRO A 96 11.15 6.10 -3.17
N ILE A 97 10.34 6.72 -2.31
CA ILE A 97 10.54 6.68 -0.86
C ILE A 97 10.32 5.25 -0.37
N ARG A 98 11.35 4.64 0.25
CA ARG A 98 11.25 3.30 0.84
C ARG A 98 11.08 3.41 2.35
N ILE A 99 10.01 2.81 2.86
CA ILE A 99 9.79 2.75 4.32
C ILE A 99 10.70 1.67 4.88
N ARG A 100 11.59 2.08 5.80
CA ARG A 100 12.27 1.14 6.70
C ARG A 100 11.38 1.02 7.93
N HIS A 101 10.62 -0.06 8.02
CA HIS A 101 9.66 -0.26 9.11
C HIS A 101 10.41 -0.31 10.44
N ASN A 102 10.22 0.74 11.25
CA ASN A 102 10.83 0.87 12.57
C ASN A 102 9.77 0.93 13.68
N VAL A 103 8.50 0.66 13.34
CA VAL A 103 7.41 0.60 14.30
C VAL A 103 7.19 -0.86 14.67
N PRO A 104 7.21 -1.24 15.95
CA PRO A 104 6.93 -2.63 16.32
C PRO A 104 5.54 -3.06 15.83
N VAL A 105 5.42 -4.26 15.26
CA VAL A 105 4.12 -4.80 14.80
C VAL A 105 3.07 -4.90 15.90
N THR A 106 3.51 -5.01 17.17
CA THR A 106 2.65 -4.96 18.35
C THR A 106 1.94 -3.60 18.50
N GLU A 107 2.61 -2.52 18.09
CA GLU A 107 2.11 -1.15 18.16
C GLU A 107 1.39 -0.72 16.88
N SER A 108 1.57 -1.41 15.74
CA SER A 108 0.94 -1.03 14.47
C SER A 108 -0.16 -2.01 14.07
N CYS A 109 0.20 -3.26 13.79
CA CYS A 109 -0.69 -4.28 13.24
C CYS A 109 -1.53 -4.97 14.34
N GLU A 110 -0.88 -5.50 15.37
CA GLU A 110 -1.52 -6.39 16.36
C GLU A 110 -2.42 -5.65 17.35
N SER A 111 -2.29 -4.32 17.41
CA SER A 111 -3.20 -3.47 18.17
C SER A 111 -4.64 -3.54 17.65
N CYS A 112 -4.84 -3.90 16.38
CA CYS A 112 -6.16 -4.15 15.78
C CYS A 112 -6.33 -5.62 15.33
N HIS A 113 -5.26 -6.26 14.84
CA HIS A 113 -5.28 -7.62 14.30
C HIS A 113 -4.77 -8.64 15.33
N TYR A 114 -5.65 -9.18 16.15
CA TYR A 114 -5.27 -10.21 17.13
C TYR A 114 -5.10 -11.59 16.47
N THR A 115 -3.86 -11.89 16.07
CA THR A 115 -3.47 -13.09 15.30
C THR A 115 -3.76 -14.41 16.02
N GLN A 116 -3.82 -14.40 17.36
CA GLN A 116 -4.11 -15.61 18.14
C GLN A 116 -5.61 -15.95 18.23
N ALA A 117 -6.53 -15.01 17.95
CA ALA A 117 -7.97 -15.27 18.01
C ALA A 117 -8.66 -15.45 16.65
N PHE A 118 -8.12 -14.88 15.57
CA PHE A 118 -8.79 -14.84 14.27
C PHE A 118 -8.22 -15.83 13.29
N ARG A 119 -8.84 -17.00 13.24
CA ARG A 119 -8.38 -18.04 12.35
C ARG A 119 -9.49 -18.95 11.86
N ARG A 120 -10.06 -18.59 10.72
CA ARG A 120 -10.94 -19.46 9.92
C ARG A 120 -10.31 -19.63 8.55
N GLU A 121 -10.50 -20.80 7.96
CA GLU A 121 -10.20 -20.98 6.55
C GLU A 121 -10.99 -19.94 5.75
N MET A 122 -10.33 -19.33 4.77
CA MET A 122 -10.94 -18.27 3.96
C MET A 122 -11.09 -18.78 2.54
N VAL A 123 -12.27 -18.60 1.96
CA VAL A 123 -12.41 -18.76 0.51
C VAL A 123 -12.03 -17.43 -0.12
N LYS A 124 -10.90 -17.41 -0.83
CA LYS A 124 -10.51 -16.28 -1.66
C LYS A 124 -10.98 -16.54 -3.09
N VAL A 125 -11.89 -15.69 -3.57
CA VAL A 125 -12.31 -15.68 -4.96
C VAL A 125 -11.56 -14.56 -5.66
N THR A 126 -10.92 -14.87 -6.76
CA THR A 126 -10.28 -13.89 -7.64
C THR A 126 -10.87 -14.03 -9.03
N GLU A 127 -11.14 -12.90 -9.67
CA GLU A 127 -11.70 -12.86 -11.01
C GLU A 127 -10.78 -12.05 -11.91
N LYS A 128 -10.49 -12.59 -13.07
CA LYS A 128 -9.58 -12.02 -14.07
C LYS A 128 -10.15 -12.23 -15.46
N PHE A 129 -9.67 -11.48 -16.43
CA PHE A 129 -9.99 -11.66 -17.84
C PHE A 129 -8.76 -12.19 -18.58
N ASN A 130 -8.92 -12.92 -19.67
CA ASN A 130 -7.81 -13.34 -20.52
C ASN A 130 -7.46 -12.26 -21.55
N ASP A 131 -6.27 -12.38 -22.15
CA ASP A 131 -5.80 -11.53 -23.23
C ASP A 131 -6.26 -12.03 -24.62
N ASP A 132 -7.43 -12.67 -24.68
CA ASP A 132 -8.06 -13.19 -25.90
C ASP A 132 -9.11 -12.22 -26.46
N GLU A 133 -9.61 -12.50 -27.66
CA GLU A 133 -10.55 -11.62 -28.36
C GLU A 133 -11.85 -11.41 -27.55
N GLU A 134 -12.32 -12.47 -26.90
CA GLU A 134 -13.55 -12.46 -26.11
C GLU A 134 -13.37 -11.88 -24.70
N ASN A 135 -12.13 -11.54 -24.30
CA ASN A 135 -11.77 -11.17 -22.93
C ASN A 135 -12.34 -12.19 -21.92
N SER A 136 -12.08 -13.48 -22.11
CA SER A 136 -12.72 -14.55 -21.36
C SER A 136 -12.50 -14.41 -19.85
N ARG A 137 -13.59 -14.34 -19.08
CA ARG A 137 -13.55 -14.23 -17.62
C ARG A 137 -13.17 -15.57 -16.97
N ILE A 138 -12.16 -15.54 -16.10
CA ILE A 138 -11.72 -16.64 -15.24
C ILE A 138 -12.05 -16.30 -13.80
N THR A 139 -12.83 -17.17 -13.16
CA THR A 139 -13.09 -17.13 -11.71
C THR A 139 -12.32 -18.25 -11.02
N THR A 140 -11.41 -17.88 -10.13
CA THR A 140 -10.64 -18.81 -9.31
C THR A 140 -11.11 -18.72 -7.86
N ALA A 141 -11.68 -19.80 -7.33
CA ALA A 141 -12.03 -19.92 -5.91
C ALA A 141 -11.04 -20.82 -5.19
N MET A 142 -10.29 -20.26 -4.24
CA MET A 142 -9.30 -20.97 -3.45
C MET A 142 -9.70 -21.01 -1.99
N LEU A 143 -9.72 -22.22 -1.39
CA LEU A 143 -9.77 -22.35 0.06
C LEU A 143 -8.36 -22.15 0.62
N LEU A 144 -8.13 -21.01 1.24
CA LEU A 144 -6.91 -20.68 1.95
C LEU A 144 -6.98 -21.23 3.38
N LYS A 145 -6.07 -22.18 3.66
CA LYS A 145 -5.80 -22.63 5.02
C LYS A 145 -4.95 -21.58 5.73
N VAL A 146 -5.61 -20.59 6.32
CA VAL A 146 -4.96 -19.54 7.10
C VAL A 146 -4.25 -20.13 8.33
N GLY A 147 -4.75 -21.26 8.84
CA GLY A 147 -4.27 -21.95 10.05
C GLY A 147 -5.03 -21.46 11.27
N ASP A 148 -5.34 -22.35 12.23
CA ASP A 148 -6.27 -22.13 13.38
C ASP A 148 -5.62 -22.01 14.77
N GLY A 149 -4.30 -22.03 14.81
CA GLY A 149 -3.51 -21.91 16.04
C GLY A 149 -3.63 -23.09 17.00
N ARG A 150 -4.36 -24.14 16.59
CA ARG A 150 -4.45 -25.43 17.31
C ARG A 150 -3.47 -26.45 16.73
N LYS A 151 -3.00 -26.20 15.50
CA LYS A 151 -1.94 -26.96 14.84
C LYS A 151 -0.98 -26.01 14.13
N VAL A 152 0.29 -26.37 14.09
CA VAL A 152 1.33 -25.69 13.29
C VAL A 152 1.14 -26.04 11.81
N GLU A 153 0.00 -25.63 11.24
CA GLU A 153 -0.40 -25.90 9.85
C GLU A 153 -1.07 -24.65 9.24
N GLY A 154 -0.99 -24.50 7.91
CA GLY A 154 -1.53 -23.36 7.16
C GLY A 154 -0.50 -22.26 6.90
N ILE A 155 -0.91 -21.21 6.18
CA ILE A 155 0.01 -20.15 5.73
C ILE A 155 0.54 -19.28 6.89
N HIS A 156 -0.24 -19.03 7.96
CA HIS A 156 0.22 -18.27 9.14
C HIS A 156 0.85 -19.12 10.25
N TRP A 157 1.42 -20.27 9.92
CA TRP A 157 2.19 -21.05 10.90
C TRP A 157 3.35 -20.23 11.48
N HIS A 158 4.02 -19.40 10.67
CA HIS A 158 5.16 -18.57 11.08
C HIS A 158 4.82 -17.46 12.09
N VAL A 159 3.53 -17.14 12.31
CA VAL A 159 3.10 -16.14 13.29
C VAL A 159 3.11 -16.70 14.72
N GLU A 160 3.06 -18.02 14.88
CA GLU A 160 3.12 -18.70 16.19
C GLU A 160 4.51 -19.22 16.54
N ASN A 161 5.41 -19.19 15.57
CA ASN A 161 6.76 -19.70 15.67
C ASN A 161 7.74 -18.54 15.51
N THR A 162 8.94 -18.66 16.05
CA THR A 162 9.97 -17.64 15.85
C THR A 162 10.74 -17.99 14.59
N ILE A 163 10.57 -17.18 13.55
CA ILE A 163 11.36 -17.29 12.32
C ILE A 163 12.40 -16.17 12.31
N THR A 164 13.65 -16.53 12.09
CA THR A 164 14.76 -15.59 11.93
C THR A 164 15.41 -15.85 10.59
N TYR A 165 15.56 -14.82 9.76
CA TYR A 165 16.24 -14.94 8.47
C TYR A 165 17.56 -14.16 8.51
N GLY A 166 18.60 -14.77 7.94
CA GLY A 166 19.90 -14.16 7.76
C GLY A 166 20.01 -13.55 6.36
N VAL A 167 20.50 -12.33 6.26
CA VAL A 167 20.76 -11.63 4.99
C VAL A 167 22.25 -11.38 4.79
N ASP A 168 22.70 -11.47 3.54
CA ASP A 168 24.06 -11.09 3.12
C ASP A 168 24.20 -9.57 2.95
N GLY A 169 25.40 -9.11 2.56
CA GLY A 169 25.70 -7.68 2.34
C GLY A 169 24.89 -7.02 1.22
N ASP A 170 24.31 -7.80 0.31
CA ASP A 170 23.42 -7.32 -0.76
C ASP A 170 21.94 -7.32 -0.33
N GLY A 171 21.64 -7.76 0.90
CA GLY A 171 20.31 -7.82 1.47
C GLY A 171 19.49 -9.04 1.05
N LYS A 172 20.12 -10.04 0.42
CA LYS A 172 19.44 -11.28 0.02
C LYS A 172 19.34 -12.24 1.21
N ILE A 173 18.19 -12.89 1.36
CA ILE A 173 18.01 -13.94 2.37
C ILE A 173 18.88 -15.13 1.98
N VAL A 174 19.80 -15.53 2.85
CA VAL A 174 20.74 -16.66 2.64
C VAL A 174 20.50 -17.83 3.59
N SER A 175 19.84 -17.57 4.73
CA SER A 175 19.48 -18.58 5.71
C SER A 175 18.16 -18.27 6.41
N ILE A 176 17.46 -19.31 6.85
CA ILE A 176 16.23 -19.22 7.62
C ILE A 176 16.33 -20.20 8.79
N GLU A 177 16.15 -19.68 10.00
CA GLU A 177 16.06 -20.42 11.24
C GLU A 177 14.61 -20.40 11.71
N ALA A 178 14.02 -21.57 11.91
CA ALA A 178 12.66 -21.73 12.39
C ALA A 178 12.69 -22.41 13.75
N ASN A 179 12.20 -21.71 14.78
CA ASN A 179 12.02 -22.24 16.12
C ASN A 179 10.52 -22.39 16.38
N LYS A 180 10.05 -23.64 16.39
CA LYS A 180 8.63 -23.92 16.57
C LYS A 180 8.22 -23.92 18.03
N ILE A 181 6.97 -23.57 18.30
CA ILE A 181 6.39 -23.55 19.66
C ILE A 181 6.37 -24.93 20.33
N ASN A 182 6.39 -26.01 19.55
CA ASN A 182 6.48 -27.38 20.05
C ASN A 182 7.93 -27.81 20.43
N GLY A 183 8.91 -26.91 20.27
CA GLY A 183 10.33 -27.13 20.56
C GLY A 183 11.14 -27.70 19.40
N GLU A 184 10.53 -28.02 18.25
CA GLU A 184 11.28 -28.39 17.05
C GLU A 184 11.99 -27.17 16.47
N THR A 185 13.25 -27.35 16.07
CA THR A 185 14.02 -26.30 15.40
C THR A 185 14.52 -26.79 14.05
N GLY A 186 14.68 -25.87 13.11
CA GLY A 186 15.19 -26.15 11.77
C GLY A 186 16.00 -24.98 11.25
N VAL A 187 17.11 -25.29 10.59
CA VAL A 187 17.93 -24.30 9.89
C VAL A 187 18.00 -24.69 8.44
N TYR A 188 17.57 -23.78 7.57
CA TYR A 188 17.59 -23.90 6.13
C TYR A 188 18.60 -22.91 5.59
N ARG A 189 19.55 -23.39 4.77
CA ARG A 189 20.50 -22.55 4.06
C ARG A 189 20.29 -22.74 2.57
N LEU A 190 20.27 -21.64 1.82
CA LEU A 190 20.26 -21.73 0.36
C LEU A 190 21.58 -22.32 -0.10
N ALA A 191 21.51 -23.33 -0.97
CA ALA A 191 22.71 -23.90 -1.57
C ALA A 191 23.45 -22.78 -2.35
N GLU A 192 24.77 -22.70 -2.15
CA GLU A 192 25.66 -21.70 -2.77
C GLU A 192 25.48 -20.24 -2.30
N ALA A 193 24.67 -20.00 -1.27
CA ALA A 193 24.58 -18.66 -0.68
C ALA A 193 25.78 -18.36 0.23
N GLY A 194 26.16 -17.07 0.29
CA GLY A 194 27.20 -16.57 1.17
C GLY A 194 26.83 -16.65 2.66
N GLU A 195 27.70 -16.16 3.52
CA GLU A 195 27.41 -16.06 4.95
C GLU A 195 26.43 -14.92 5.24
N ALA A 196 25.53 -15.14 6.21
CA ALA A 196 24.66 -14.08 6.69
C ALA A 196 25.48 -13.06 7.49
N GLU A 197 25.36 -11.78 7.11
CA GLU A 197 25.98 -10.67 7.83
C GLU A 197 25.09 -10.15 8.95
N THR A 198 23.77 -10.14 8.73
CA THR A 198 22.80 -9.71 9.73
C THR A 198 21.63 -10.69 9.82
N PHE A 199 21.06 -10.80 11.01
CA PHE A 199 19.90 -11.64 11.29
C PHE A 199 18.72 -10.77 11.71
N LYS A 200 17.54 -11.05 11.16
CA LYS A 200 16.30 -10.36 11.48
C LYS A 200 15.22 -11.38 11.83
N GLN A 201 14.47 -11.08 12.88
CA GLN A 201 13.25 -11.83 13.16
C GLN A 201 12.18 -11.40 12.16
N MET A 202 11.51 -12.38 11.55
CA MET A 202 10.41 -12.15 10.64
C MET A 202 9.25 -11.47 11.36
N ASP A 203 8.70 -10.45 10.73
CA ASP A 203 7.51 -9.73 11.18
C ASP A 203 6.41 -9.73 10.11
N CYS A 204 5.30 -9.05 10.39
CA CYS A 204 4.15 -9.00 9.49
C CYS A 204 4.50 -8.29 8.16
N VAL A 205 5.30 -7.23 8.20
CA VAL A 205 5.56 -6.37 7.03
C VAL A 205 6.62 -6.95 6.11
N ASP A 206 7.38 -7.97 6.53
CA ASP A 206 8.24 -8.72 5.63
C ASP A 206 7.45 -9.35 4.46
N CYS A 207 6.19 -9.74 4.69
CA CYS A 207 5.27 -10.26 3.65
C CYS A 207 4.12 -9.30 3.32
N HIS A 208 3.55 -8.63 4.32
CA HIS A 208 2.41 -7.71 4.19
C HIS A 208 2.86 -6.24 4.02
N ASN A 209 3.89 -6.00 3.23
CA ASN A 209 4.55 -4.68 3.10
C ASN A 209 3.70 -3.59 2.42
N ARG A 210 2.56 -3.94 1.79
CA ARG A 210 1.70 -3.04 1.01
C ARG A 210 0.21 -3.07 1.37
N VAL A 211 -0.14 -3.43 2.62
CA VAL A 211 -1.55 -3.60 3.05
C VAL A 211 -2.47 -2.38 2.87
N ALA A 212 -1.90 -1.17 2.87
CA ALA A 212 -2.65 0.08 2.70
C ALA A 212 -2.10 0.94 1.55
N HIS A 213 -1.09 0.47 0.84
CA HIS A 213 -0.41 1.23 -0.22
C HIS A 213 -0.20 0.35 -1.45
N SER A 214 -1.21 -0.44 -1.81
CA SER A 214 -1.16 -1.31 -2.98
C SER A 214 -1.18 -0.47 -4.25
N ILE A 215 -0.26 -0.77 -5.16
CA ILE A 215 -0.25 -0.28 -6.53
C ILE A 215 -0.55 -1.49 -7.43
N ASP A 216 -1.65 -1.41 -8.18
CA ASP A 216 -2.05 -2.47 -9.09
C ASP A 216 -1.09 -2.60 -10.27
N THR A 217 -0.99 -3.82 -10.80
CA THR A 217 -0.34 -4.04 -12.10
C THR A 217 -1.28 -3.60 -13.23
N PRO A 218 -0.76 -3.30 -14.44
CA PRO A 218 -1.59 -3.01 -15.62
C PRO A 218 -2.69 -4.03 -15.84
N SER A 219 -2.39 -5.33 -15.71
CA SER A 219 -3.39 -6.39 -15.86
C SER A 219 -4.46 -6.34 -14.75
N SER A 220 -4.06 -6.11 -13.50
CA SER A 220 -4.98 -6.05 -12.34
C SER A 220 -5.95 -4.87 -12.42
N ILE A 221 -5.45 -3.68 -12.77
CA ILE A 221 -6.32 -2.49 -12.87
C ILE A 221 -7.30 -2.62 -14.05
N VAL A 222 -6.88 -3.21 -15.17
CA VAL A 222 -7.78 -3.46 -16.31
C VAL A 222 -8.84 -4.50 -15.97
N ASP A 223 -8.46 -5.59 -15.26
CA ASP A 223 -9.40 -6.58 -14.74
C ASP A 223 -10.45 -5.90 -13.84
N GLN A 224 -10.04 -4.98 -12.96
CA GLN A 224 -10.97 -4.23 -12.10
C GLN A 224 -11.97 -3.41 -12.92
N TYR A 225 -11.52 -2.69 -13.95
CA TYR A 225 -12.41 -1.88 -14.78
C TYR A 225 -13.40 -2.71 -15.61
N LEU A 226 -12.99 -3.91 -16.04
CA LEU A 226 -13.88 -4.88 -16.67
C LEU A 226 -14.91 -5.45 -15.69
N LEU A 227 -14.50 -5.76 -14.44
CA LEU A 227 -15.41 -6.22 -13.39
C LEU A 227 -16.42 -5.15 -12.96
N GLU A 228 -16.00 -3.88 -12.95
CA GLU A 228 -16.85 -2.73 -12.62
C GLU A 228 -17.72 -2.26 -13.80
N GLU A 229 -17.66 -2.94 -14.94
CA GLU A 229 -18.36 -2.59 -16.18
C GLU A 229 -18.04 -1.16 -16.69
N LYS A 230 -16.91 -0.57 -16.26
CA LYS A 230 -16.36 0.68 -16.80
C LYS A 230 -15.72 0.45 -18.17
N LEU A 231 -15.21 -0.75 -18.41
CA LEU A 231 -14.78 -1.23 -19.72
C LEU A 231 -15.77 -2.27 -20.24
N ASP A 232 -16.21 -2.11 -21.49
CA ASP A 232 -17.08 -3.07 -22.15
C ASP A 232 -16.24 -4.25 -22.68
N ALA A 233 -16.36 -5.40 -22.02
CA ALA A 233 -15.66 -6.63 -22.37
C ALA A 233 -16.05 -7.20 -23.76
N SER A 234 -17.10 -6.71 -24.41
CA SER A 234 -17.44 -7.11 -25.78
C SER A 234 -16.60 -6.43 -26.85
N LEU A 235 -15.74 -5.47 -26.48
CA LEU A 235 -14.72 -4.93 -27.38
C LEU A 235 -13.58 -5.95 -27.58
N PRO A 236 -13.33 -6.42 -28.81
CA PRO A 236 -12.29 -7.39 -29.11
C PRO A 236 -10.92 -6.96 -28.56
N PHE A 237 -10.28 -7.86 -27.80
CA PHE A 237 -8.93 -7.67 -27.22
C PHE A 237 -8.75 -6.43 -26.31
N VAL A 238 -9.83 -5.80 -25.83
CA VAL A 238 -9.72 -4.55 -25.06
C VAL A 238 -8.80 -4.69 -23.85
N LYS A 239 -8.81 -5.84 -23.17
CA LYS A 239 -7.88 -6.09 -22.07
C LYS A 239 -6.44 -6.01 -22.53
N LYS A 240 -6.09 -6.81 -23.55
CA LYS A 240 -4.73 -6.95 -24.05
C LYS A 240 -4.18 -5.62 -24.55
N GLU A 241 -4.96 -4.88 -25.33
CA GLU A 241 -4.53 -3.60 -25.90
C GLU A 241 -4.29 -2.56 -24.80
N ILE A 242 -5.20 -2.43 -23.82
CA ILE A 242 -5.02 -1.48 -22.72
C ILE A 242 -3.82 -1.87 -21.84
N VAL A 243 -3.65 -3.16 -21.52
CA VAL A 243 -2.49 -3.63 -20.75
C VAL A 243 -1.19 -3.27 -21.47
N THR A 244 -1.12 -3.49 -22.79
CA THR A 244 0.05 -3.16 -23.61
C THR A 244 0.33 -1.65 -23.57
N LEU A 245 -0.69 -0.81 -23.71
CA LEU A 245 -0.54 0.65 -23.65
C LEU A 245 -0.06 1.13 -22.28
N LEU A 246 -0.64 0.59 -21.20
CA LEU A 246 -0.20 0.88 -19.83
C LEU A 246 1.24 0.43 -19.61
N GLU A 247 1.67 -0.71 -20.13
CA GLU A 247 3.06 -1.16 -20.02
C GLU A 247 4.04 -0.28 -20.79
N ASN A 248 3.65 0.21 -21.97
CA ASN A 248 4.48 1.08 -22.80
C ASN A 248 4.74 2.46 -22.17
N THR A 249 3.89 2.91 -21.23
CA THR A 249 4.13 4.17 -20.49
C THR A 249 5.48 4.22 -19.77
N LYS A 250 6.10 3.06 -19.48
CA LYS A 250 7.45 2.98 -18.89
C LYS A 250 8.53 3.61 -19.77
N GLU A 251 8.35 3.51 -21.08
CA GLU A 251 9.31 3.94 -22.10
C GLU A 251 8.90 5.26 -22.76
N THR A 252 7.76 5.83 -22.36
CA THR A 252 7.15 7.02 -22.96
C THR A 252 7.09 8.17 -21.95
N ASP A 253 7.51 9.37 -22.37
CA ASP A 253 7.40 10.57 -21.53
C ASP A 253 5.92 10.81 -21.16
N PRO A 254 5.59 11.15 -19.89
CA PRO A 254 4.23 11.49 -19.49
C PRO A 254 3.52 12.53 -20.37
N ALA A 255 4.28 13.43 -21.02
CA ALA A 255 3.72 14.40 -21.96
C ALA A 255 3.17 13.76 -23.26
N GLU A 256 3.61 12.55 -23.61
CA GLU A 256 3.23 11.80 -24.82
C GLU A 256 2.15 10.75 -24.54
N TRP A 257 1.75 10.55 -23.27
CA TRP A 257 0.70 9.60 -22.90
C TRP A 257 -0.64 9.83 -23.61
N PRO A 258 -1.13 11.06 -23.82
CA PRO A 258 -2.38 11.27 -24.55
C PRO A 258 -2.36 10.69 -25.98
N ASP A 259 -1.22 10.82 -26.67
CA ASP A 259 -1.04 10.29 -28.03
C ASP A 259 -0.92 8.76 -27.99
N LEU A 260 -0.15 8.21 -27.03
CA LEU A 260 -0.03 6.77 -26.80
C LEU A 260 -1.42 6.15 -26.55
N PHE A 261 -2.23 6.70 -25.65
CA PHE A 261 -3.54 6.15 -25.32
C PHE A 261 -4.56 6.33 -26.45
N SER A 262 -4.42 7.38 -27.27
CA SER A 262 -5.27 7.59 -28.44
C SER A 262 -5.12 6.50 -29.51
N SER A 263 -3.97 5.81 -29.55
CA SER A 263 -3.69 4.74 -30.51
C SER A 263 -4.67 3.55 -30.43
N ILE A 264 -5.33 3.32 -29.28
CA ILE A 264 -6.37 2.28 -29.17
C ILE A 264 -7.58 2.57 -30.09
N THR A 265 -7.86 3.85 -30.33
CA THR A 265 -8.95 4.27 -31.22
C THR A 265 -8.60 3.93 -32.67
N GLU A 266 -7.34 4.14 -33.06
CA GLU A 266 -6.82 3.78 -34.38
C GLU A 266 -6.81 2.26 -34.57
N PHE A 267 -6.42 1.50 -33.55
CA PHE A 267 -6.52 0.04 -33.54
C PHE A 267 -7.93 -0.44 -33.92
N TYR A 268 -8.98 0.11 -33.31
CA TYR A 268 -10.36 -0.27 -33.63
C TYR A 268 -10.82 0.22 -35.01
N LYS A 269 -10.41 1.43 -35.44
CA LYS A 269 -10.71 1.94 -36.79
C LYS A 269 -10.13 1.04 -37.88
N ASP A 270 -8.91 0.57 -37.68
CA ASP A 270 -8.16 -0.18 -38.69
C ASP A 270 -8.53 -1.67 -38.71
N ASN A 271 -8.72 -2.29 -37.54
CA ASN A 271 -8.95 -3.74 -37.43
C ASN A 271 -10.44 -4.11 -37.34
N TYR A 272 -11.29 -3.22 -36.82
CA TYR A 272 -12.71 -3.47 -36.59
C TYR A 272 -13.60 -2.30 -37.06
N PRO A 273 -13.54 -1.89 -38.35
CA PRO A 273 -14.19 -0.67 -38.84
C PRO A 273 -15.72 -0.66 -38.68
N GLU A 274 -16.39 -1.81 -38.84
CA GLU A 274 -17.84 -1.92 -38.64
C GLU A 274 -18.21 -1.75 -37.16
N LEU A 275 -17.45 -2.38 -36.25
CA LEU A 275 -17.62 -2.22 -34.81
C LEU A 275 -17.33 -0.78 -34.36
N TYR A 276 -16.29 -0.15 -34.93
CA TYR A 276 -15.97 1.24 -34.65
C TYR A 276 -17.14 2.17 -35.01
N GLN A 277 -17.81 1.95 -36.14
CA GLN A 277 -18.99 2.74 -36.52
C GLN A 277 -20.17 2.53 -35.58
N ASP A 278 -20.40 1.29 -35.11
CA ASP A 278 -21.51 0.96 -34.20
C ASP A 278 -21.26 1.44 -32.76
N LYS A 279 -20.01 1.40 -32.31
CA LYS A 279 -19.58 1.71 -30.93
C LYS A 279 -18.65 2.92 -30.82
N GLU A 280 -18.78 3.89 -31.72
CA GLU A 280 -17.87 5.04 -31.79
C GLU A 280 -17.79 5.80 -30.46
N GLU A 281 -18.94 6.05 -29.82
CA GLU A 281 -18.99 6.76 -28.53
C GLU A 281 -18.20 6.03 -27.45
N LEU A 282 -18.40 4.71 -27.33
CA LEU A 282 -17.70 3.87 -26.35
C LEU A 282 -16.19 3.85 -26.62
N ILE A 283 -15.78 3.62 -27.87
CA ILE A 283 -14.36 3.53 -28.25
C ILE A 283 -13.66 4.89 -28.03
N SER A 284 -14.36 6.00 -28.30
CA SER A 284 -13.82 7.36 -28.09
C SER A 284 -13.52 7.69 -26.63
N GLN A 285 -14.11 6.97 -25.67
CA GLN A 285 -13.87 7.15 -24.23
C GLN A 285 -12.67 6.36 -23.72
N LEU A 286 -12.20 5.34 -24.46
CA LEU A 286 -11.11 4.46 -24.02
C LEU A 286 -9.83 5.22 -23.64
N PRO A 287 -9.34 6.22 -24.40
CA PRO A 287 -8.13 6.95 -24.02
C PRO A 287 -8.23 7.59 -22.63
N GLY A 288 -9.39 8.15 -22.28
CA GLY A 288 -9.63 8.75 -20.97
C GLY A 288 -9.66 7.72 -19.84
N LEU A 289 -10.22 6.53 -20.09
CA LEU A 289 -10.19 5.43 -19.12
C LEU A 289 -8.77 4.90 -18.90
N ILE A 290 -7.97 4.80 -19.96
CA ILE A 290 -6.57 4.39 -19.87
C ILE A 290 -5.77 5.42 -19.06
N GLU A 291 -6.00 6.72 -19.29
CA GLU A 291 -5.40 7.80 -18.51
C GLU A 291 -5.80 7.73 -17.02
N GLU A 292 -7.07 7.44 -16.73
CA GLU A 292 -7.55 7.24 -15.37
C GLU A 292 -6.85 6.07 -14.66
N MET A 293 -6.64 4.96 -15.36
CA MET A 293 -5.89 3.79 -14.85
C MET A 293 -4.41 4.12 -14.66
N ALA A 294 -3.77 4.77 -15.64
CA ALA A 294 -2.36 5.15 -15.57
C ALA A 294 -2.09 6.03 -14.35
N ASN A 295 -2.95 7.02 -14.10
CA ASN A 295 -2.85 7.90 -12.94
C ASN A 295 -3.03 7.17 -11.59
N GLN A 296 -3.62 5.98 -11.57
CA GLN A 296 -3.76 5.17 -10.34
C GLN A 296 -2.52 4.33 -10.04
N ILE A 297 -1.79 3.91 -11.09
CA ILE A 297 -0.70 2.95 -10.93
C ILE A 297 0.70 3.54 -11.23
N ILE A 298 0.77 4.79 -11.70
CA ILE A 298 2.01 5.47 -12.10
C ILE A 298 2.06 6.86 -11.47
N PHE A 299 3.13 7.13 -10.73
CA PHE A 299 3.40 8.45 -10.13
C PHE A 299 4.82 8.89 -10.52
N PRO A 300 4.99 9.51 -11.70
CA PRO A 300 6.31 9.83 -12.26
C PRO A 300 7.17 10.70 -11.36
N GLN A 301 6.57 11.68 -10.67
CA GLN A 301 7.31 12.60 -9.79
C GLN A 301 8.05 11.90 -8.64
N MET A 302 7.50 10.78 -8.18
CA MET A 302 8.04 9.97 -7.09
C MET A 302 8.66 8.67 -7.55
N LEU A 303 8.75 8.42 -8.87
CA LEU A 303 9.24 7.17 -9.46
C LEU A 303 8.54 5.94 -8.85
N VAL A 304 7.25 6.06 -8.54
CA VAL A 304 6.42 4.97 -8.01
C VAL A 304 5.63 4.36 -9.15
N THR A 305 5.86 3.08 -9.40
CA THR A 305 5.12 2.24 -10.34
C THR A 305 4.88 0.88 -9.71
N TRP A 306 4.11 0.01 -10.36
CA TRP A 306 3.95 -1.38 -9.95
C TRP A 306 5.26 -2.19 -9.93
N GLU A 307 6.33 -1.71 -10.59
CA GLU A 307 7.65 -2.34 -10.60
C GLU A 307 8.55 -1.82 -9.48
N THR A 308 8.54 -0.52 -9.23
CA THR A 308 9.43 0.09 -8.24
C THR A 308 8.90 0.00 -6.82
N TYR A 309 7.61 -0.31 -6.67
CA TYR A 309 6.91 -0.43 -5.40
C TYR A 309 6.61 -1.89 -5.06
N GLU A 310 7.67 -2.65 -4.77
CA GLU A 310 7.63 -4.09 -4.50
C GLU A 310 6.51 -4.49 -3.52
N ASN A 311 5.82 -5.58 -3.85
CA ASN A 311 4.80 -6.22 -3.02
C ASN A 311 5.24 -7.67 -2.75
N ASN A 312 5.44 -8.00 -1.48
CA ASN A 312 5.99 -9.30 -1.08
C ASN A 312 4.91 -10.37 -0.94
N LEU A 313 3.64 -10.04 -1.18
CA LEU A 313 2.55 -11.00 -1.16
C LEU A 313 2.70 -12.02 -2.31
N GLY A 314 2.98 -13.27 -1.93
CA GLY A 314 3.08 -14.40 -2.88
C GLY A 314 4.51 -14.86 -3.19
N HIS A 315 5.50 -14.35 -2.46
CA HIS A 315 6.90 -14.81 -2.49
C HIS A 315 7.22 -15.79 -1.36
#